data_AF-A0A534RV16-F1
#
_entry.id   AF-A0A534RV16-F1
#
_cell.length_a   1.000
_cell.length_b   1.000
_cell.length_c   1.000
_cell.angle_alpha   90.00
_cell.angle_beta   90.00
_cell.angle_gamma   90.00
#
_symmetry.space_group_name_H-M   'P 1'
#
loop_
_entity.id
_entity.type
_entity.pdbx_description
1 polymer ?
#
loop_
_entity_poly.entity_id
_entity_poly.type
_entity_poly.pdbx_seq_one_letter_code
_entity_poly.pdbx_strand_id
1 'polypeptide(L)'
;MRCLLRVVAALGAFGGCSPSPRDGSLTAPGYAVRQLPFVEDAEPFRIALGDLNGDGRRDIVACGTTLERGFVRVFLAQPGGEYAPHDIETPVSPRGIALADLDGDGLLDLVTANNRAMSISIFPGDGSGGFGERHDVQLLRNPFAVVAEDIDGDGRRDIVAVGEGGIIGIAYNRGGLAFDPWRYFEQPYGPSDVIAADLFGEGRHDLVVPNWRDNHLAILRNLGRRQIYPVQAVPYAGKAAFGVAAGDFDRDGHADLAVTLLDEAKIELLFGTGDGSFRHGRNLVVGPGVRDVAAGRLNEDDLVDLVSTSTEAGEIQLFYGDGRGGFLTCDPLKVGSHPRSSALGDLNGDGLDDIVVANLGSHDLSVLVSQQDRRVALAPVPPDPAQALRPLVALAGVFAQAEADFKAGQMTAALGGFERIVETGEKLFRAGALVPGTSPEWVRYLASVVLVSDIRRYHLHEPAGARDGERRLARLAERRRYFNVAAVEWTAVADIERYDLGDLRAAAAAYERIVRLARGRSFAAPRAAVYPPIAEGALYALDSLPSAQPGRCPPTRATQNQERPTRRSSGLTRETSAPPTPTISTS
;
A
#
# COMPACT_ATOMS: atom_id res chain seq x y z
N MET A 1 -74.01 28.52 -16.23
CA MET A 1 -74.49 27.12 -16.07
C MET A 1 -73.26 26.23 -15.94
N ARG A 2 -72.85 25.95 -14.70
CA ARG A 2 -72.99 24.64 -14.01
C ARG A 2 -72.08 23.57 -14.64
N CYS A 3 -70.92 23.32 -14.01
CA CYS A 3 -70.62 22.10 -13.21
C CYS A 3 -69.96 21.01 -14.09
N LEU A 4 -68.80 20.42 -13.76
CA LEU A 4 -68.41 19.92 -12.44
C LEU A 4 -66.86 19.88 -12.25
N LEU A 5 -66.48 20.13 -11.00
CA LEU A 5 -65.16 20.12 -10.36
C LEU A 5 -64.63 18.69 -10.06
N ARG A 6 -63.30 18.60 -9.78
CA ARG A 6 -62.50 17.60 -9.00
C ARG A 6 -61.58 16.71 -9.86
N VAL A 7 -60.24 16.59 -9.70
CA VAL A 7 -59.28 16.83 -8.60
C VAL A 7 -57.86 17.09 -9.17
N VAL A 8 -57.27 18.24 -8.78
CA VAL A 8 -55.90 18.53 -8.27
C VAL A 8 -54.65 17.78 -8.81
N ALA A 9 -53.76 18.58 -9.43
CA ALA A 9 -52.29 18.66 -9.33
C ALA A 9 -51.38 17.42 -9.49
N ALA A 10 -50.59 17.38 -10.57
CA ALA A 10 -49.12 17.35 -10.54
C ALA A 10 -48.56 17.36 -11.97
N LEU A 11 -48.41 18.55 -12.55
CA LEU A 11 -47.49 18.81 -13.67
C LEU A 11 -46.31 19.58 -13.08
N GLY A 12 -45.13 18.95 -13.05
CA GLY A 12 -43.89 19.60 -12.61
C GLY A 12 -42.98 18.68 -11.79
N ALA A 13 -42.28 17.77 -12.45
CA ALA A 13 -41.05 17.18 -11.92
C ALA A 13 -40.04 17.10 -13.07
N PHE A 14 -39.47 18.25 -13.42
CA PHE A 14 -38.15 18.30 -14.04
C PHE A 14 -37.14 17.87 -12.98
N GLY A 15 -36.20 17.02 -13.39
CA GLY A 15 -35.08 16.55 -12.58
C GLY A 15 -34.36 17.71 -11.91
N GLY A 16 -34.33 17.66 -10.59
CA GLY A 16 -33.44 18.49 -9.78
C GLY A 16 -32.28 17.62 -9.35
N CYS A 17 -31.07 18.00 -9.75
CA CYS A 17 -29.86 17.66 -9.01
C CYS A 17 -30.16 17.83 -7.51
N SER A 18 -29.99 16.77 -6.72
CA SER A 18 -29.86 16.98 -5.27
C SER A 18 -28.46 17.53 -5.03
N PRO A 19 -28.32 18.80 -4.58
CA PRO A 19 -27.06 19.23 -4.02
C PRO A 19 -26.81 18.42 -2.75
N SER A 20 -25.53 18.19 -2.41
CA SER A 20 -25.10 17.77 -1.07
C SER A 20 -26.04 18.37 -0.01
N PRO A 21 -26.64 17.55 0.87
CA PRO A 21 -27.59 18.06 1.84
C PRO A 21 -26.88 19.12 2.69
N ARG A 22 -27.59 20.23 2.94
CA ARG A 22 -27.12 21.45 3.64
C ARG A 22 -26.57 21.21 5.06
N ASP A 23 -26.52 19.96 5.52
CA ASP A 23 -26.06 19.52 6.83
C ASP A 23 -24.66 18.88 6.83
N GLY A 24 -24.00 18.76 5.66
CA GLY A 24 -22.63 18.21 5.59
C GLY A 24 -22.55 16.71 5.91
N SER A 25 -23.62 15.97 5.63
CA SER A 25 -23.65 14.51 5.72
C SER A 25 -23.73 13.85 4.34
N LEU A 26 -23.01 12.75 4.15
CA LEU A 26 -23.15 11.87 2.99
C LEU A 26 -24.04 10.70 3.40
N THR A 27 -24.84 10.19 2.49
CA THR A 27 -25.47 8.87 2.67
C THR A 27 -24.56 7.84 2.03
N ALA A 28 -24.06 6.89 2.81
CA ALA A 28 -23.19 5.82 2.36
C ALA A 28 -23.55 4.51 3.06
N PRO A 29 -23.38 3.36 2.40
CA PRO A 29 -23.70 2.08 2.99
C PRO A 29 -22.78 1.76 4.18
N GLY A 30 -23.32 1.02 5.15
CA GLY A 30 -22.47 0.24 6.04
C GLY A 30 -22.02 -1.04 5.31
N TYR A 31 -20.86 -1.59 5.68
CA TYR A 31 -20.40 -2.85 5.12
C TYR A 31 -20.44 -4.00 6.13
N ALA A 32 -21.05 -5.11 5.75
CA ALA A 32 -20.93 -6.38 6.45
C ALA A 32 -19.67 -7.10 5.95
N VAL A 33 -18.72 -7.37 6.86
CA VAL A 33 -17.43 -7.98 6.52
C VAL A 33 -17.46 -9.48 6.78
N ARG A 34 -17.08 -10.26 5.76
CA ARG A 34 -16.83 -11.70 5.85
C ARG A 34 -15.40 -11.99 5.38
N GLN A 35 -14.70 -12.86 6.11
CA GLN A 35 -13.41 -13.38 5.66
C GLN A 35 -13.61 -14.72 4.96
N LEU A 36 -13.04 -14.86 3.77
CA LEU A 36 -12.98 -16.11 3.03
C LEU A 36 -11.54 -16.62 3.04
N PRO A 37 -11.27 -17.81 3.61
CA PRO A 37 -9.92 -18.35 3.60
C PRO A 37 -9.47 -18.62 2.16
N PHE A 38 -8.25 -18.22 1.83
CA PHE A 38 -7.60 -18.63 0.59
C PHE A 38 -6.97 -20.03 0.76
N VAL A 39 -6.20 -20.48 -0.22
CA VAL A 39 -5.47 -21.75 -0.16
C VAL A 39 -4.49 -21.74 1.00
N GLU A 40 -4.42 -22.84 1.74
CA GLU A 40 -3.52 -23.00 2.89
C GLU A 40 -2.08 -22.65 2.50
N ASP A 41 -1.45 -21.81 3.31
CA ASP A 41 -0.09 -21.26 3.12
C ASP A 41 0.15 -20.45 1.84
N ALA A 42 -0.88 -20.20 1.03
CA ALA A 42 -0.76 -19.42 -0.20
C ALA A 42 -1.15 -17.96 0.01
N GLU A 43 -0.41 -17.06 -0.62
CA GLU A 43 -0.67 -15.63 -0.60
C GLU A 43 -1.59 -15.25 -1.78
N PRO A 44 -2.77 -14.62 -1.55
CA PRO A 44 -3.59 -14.08 -2.63
C PRO A 44 -3.00 -12.76 -3.18
N PHE A 45 -3.06 -12.57 -4.49
CA PHE A 45 -2.43 -11.44 -5.20
C PHE A 45 -3.43 -10.50 -5.87
N ARG A 46 -4.32 -11.03 -6.72
CA ARG A 46 -5.30 -10.27 -7.50
C ARG A 46 -6.64 -10.99 -7.51
N ILE A 47 -7.72 -10.22 -7.67
CA ILE A 47 -9.10 -10.70 -7.69
C ILE A 47 -9.74 -10.28 -9.01
N ALA A 48 -10.60 -11.14 -9.56
CA ALA A 48 -11.56 -10.81 -10.60
C ALA A 48 -12.96 -11.26 -10.15
N LEU A 49 -13.99 -10.57 -10.64
CA LEU A 49 -15.39 -10.87 -10.38
C LEU A 49 -16.14 -11.15 -11.68
N GLY A 50 -16.96 -12.18 -11.71
CA GLY A 50 -17.73 -12.57 -12.91
C GLY A 50 -18.75 -13.65 -12.59
N ASP A 51 -19.83 -13.73 -13.35
CA ASP A 51 -20.80 -14.83 -13.26
C ASP A 51 -20.27 -16.00 -14.10
N LEU A 52 -19.64 -16.99 -13.46
CA LEU A 52 -18.94 -18.08 -14.14
C LEU A 52 -19.87 -19.22 -14.53
N ASN A 53 -21.08 -19.25 -13.96
CA ASN A 53 -22.05 -20.34 -14.16
C ASN A 53 -23.40 -19.87 -14.73
N GLY A 54 -23.54 -18.57 -15.03
CA GLY A 54 -24.73 -17.97 -15.63
C GLY A 54 -25.93 -17.90 -14.69
N ASP A 55 -25.71 -17.93 -13.37
CA ASP A 55 -26.78 -17.96 -12.38
C ASP A 55 -27.26 -16.56 -11.93
N GLY A 56 -26.66 -15.51 -12.49
CA GLY A 56 -26.94 -14.11 -12.24
C GLY A 56 -26.27 -13.54 -10.99
N ARG A 57 -25.45 -14.32 -10.27
CA ARG A 57 -24.64 -13.84 -9.15
C ARG A 57 -23.18 -13.70 -9.57
N ARG A 58 -22.51 -12.71 -9.01
CA ARG A 58 -21.07 -12.53 -9.20
C ARG A 58 -20.31 -13.54 -8.35
N ASP A 59 -19.47 -14.35 -8.99
CA ASP A 59 -18.49 -15.20 -8.34
C ASP A 59 -17.18 -14.43 -8.10
N ILE A 60 -16.40 -14.90 -7.12
CA ILE A 60 -15.09 -14.33 -6.80
C ILE A 60 -14.01 -15.28 -7.26
N VAL A 61 -13.04 -14.77 -8.03
CA VAL A 61 -11.85 -15.54 -8.43
C VAL A 61 -10.61 -14.82 -7.95
N ALA A 62 -9.73 -15.52 -7.23
CA ALA A 62 -8.48 -14.94 -6.74
C ALA A 62 -7.29 -15.80 -7.16
N CYS A 63 -6.25 -15.17 -7.71
CA CYS A 63 -4.98 -15.84 -7.97
C CYS A 63 -4.02 -15.65 -6.81
N GLY A 64 -3.16 -16.64 -6.56
CA GLY A 64 -2.19 -16.59 -5.48
C GLY A 64 -1.14 -17.69 -5.59
N THR A 65 -0.20 -17.71 -4.65
CA THR A 65 0.94 -18.62 -4.74
C THR A 65 1.48 -18.97 -3.37
N THR A 66 2.01 -20.18 -3.24
CA THR A 66 3.06 -20.48 -2.25
C THR A 66 4.43 -20.21 -2.90
N LEU A 67 5.53 -20.52 -2.21
CA LEU A 67 6.86 -20.45 -2.79
C LEU A 67 7.06 -21.39 -4.01
N GLU A 68 6.31 -22.50 -4.06
CA GLU A 68 6.52 -23.60 -5.01
C GLU A 68 5.36 -23.80 -5.98
N ARG A 69 4.13 -23.43 -5.60
CA ARG A 69 2.90 -23.72 -6.35
C ARG A 69 2.07 -22.47 -6.57
N GLY A 70 1.45 -22.37 -7.75
CA GLY A 70 0.48 -21.34 -8.09
C GLY A 70 -0.95 -21.87 -8.01
N PHE A 71 -1.87 -21.02 -7.60
CA PHE A 71 -3.27 -21.36 -7.43
C PHE A 71 -4.17 -20.26 -7.95
N VAL A 72 -5.33 -20.66 -8.44
CA VAL A 72 -6.53 -19.83 -8.48
C VAL A 72 -7.57 -20.49 -7.57
N ARG A 73 -8.13 -19.73 -6.64
CA ARG A 73 -9.32 -20.16 -5.88
C ARG A 73 -10.54 -19.45 -6.44
N VAL A 74 -11.52 -20.24 -6.81
CA VAL A 74 -12.84 -19.79 -7.25
C VAL A 74 -13.79 -19.95 -6.08
N PHE A 75 -14.60 -18.93 -5.82
CA PHE A 75 -15.67 -18.93 -4.83
C PHE A 75 -16.99 -18.73 -5.58
N LEU A 76 -17.72 -19.83 -5.84
CA LEU A 76 -18.99 -19.77 -6.55
C LEU A 76 -20.11 -19.31 -5.61
N ALA A 77 -20.79 -18.23 -5.99
CA ALA A 77 -21.86 -17.60 -5.23
C ALA A 77 -23.09 -18.51 -5.16
N GLN A 78 -23.49 -18.86 -3.96
CA GLN A 78 -24.66 -19.70 -3.70
C GLN A 78 -25.88 -18.85 -3.32
N PRO A 79 -27.10 -19.35 -3.58
CA PRO A 79 -28.31 -18.75 -3.02
C PRO A 79 -28.20 -18.58 -1.50
N GLY A 80 -28.58 -17.42 -0.98
CA GLY A 80 -28.43 -17.08 0.44
C GLY A 80 -27.09 -16.42 0.80
N GLY A 81 -26.22 -16.17 -0.18
CA GLY A 81 -25.00 -15.38 -0.03
C GLY A 81 -23.79 -16.17 0.46
N GLU A 82 -23.85 -17.49 0.55
CA GLU A 82 -22.68 -18.35 0.83
C GLU A 82 -21.81 -18.53 -0.42
N TYR A 83 -20.57 -18.99 -0.23
CA TYR A 83 -19.65 -19.28 -1.33
C TYR A 83 -19.16 -20.73 -1.28
N ALA A 84 -19.14 -21.41 -2.43
CA ALA A 84 -18.58 -22.74 -2.59
C ALA A 84 -17.16 -22.65 -3.20
N PRO A 85 -16.09 -22.87 -2.41
CA PRO A 85 -14.74 -22.74 -2.91
C PRO A 85 -14.26 -23.98 -3.66
N HIS A 86 -13.49 -23.79 -4.74
CA HIS A 86 -12.65 -24.84 -5.33
C HIS A 86 -11.36 -24.24 -5.90
N ASP A 87 -10.34 -25.08 -6.02
CA ASP A 87 -8.98 -24.67 -6.39
C ASP A 87 -8.59 -25.20 -7.77
N ILE A 88 -7.90 -24.35 -8.52
CA ILE A 88 -7.31 -24.65 -9.82
C ILE A 88 -5.80 -24.47 -9.70
N GLU A 89 -5.04 -25.46 -10.14
CA GLU A 89 -3.59 -25.36 -10.17
C GLU A 89 -3.11 -24.53 -11.36
N THR A 90 -2.20 -23.61 -11.10
CA THR A 90 -1.54 -22.81 -12.13
C THR A 90 -0.03 -23.03 -12.09
N PRO A 91 0.69 -22.62 -13.14
CA PRO A 91 2.13 -22.42 -13.03
C PRO A 91 2.48 -21.46 -11.88
N VAL A 92 3.70 -21.55 -11.38
CA VAL A 92 4.13 -20.86 -10.15
C VAL A 92 4.04 -19.33 -10.24
N SER A 93 3.59 -18.71 -9.13
CA SER A 93 3.47 -17.27 -8.93
C SER A 93 2.55 -16.54 -9.92
N PRO A 94 1.26 -16.91 -10.04
CA PRO A 94 0.29 -16.07 -10.73
C PRO A 94 0.13 -14.74 -9.96
N ARG A 95 0.28 -13.63 -10.67
CA ARG A 95 0.20 -12.27 -10.10
C ARG A 95 -0.88 -11.40 -10.71
N GLY A 96 -1.36 -11.74 -11.90
CA GLY A 96 -2.48 -11.08 -12.57
C GLY A 96 -3.53 -12.12 -12.96
N ILE A 97 -4.78 -11.66 -13.02
CA ILE A 97 -5.92 -12.49 -13.38
C ILE A 97 -6.91 -11.65 -14.19
N ALA A 98 -7.54 -12.25 -15.20
CA ALA A 98 -8.62 -11.64 -15.96
C ALA A 98 -9.69 -12.69 -16.30
N LEU A 99 -10.93 -12.24 -16.50
CA LEU A 99 -12.05 -13.04 -16.96
C LEU A 99 -12.60 -12.44 -18.26
N ALA A 100 -12.73 -13.25 -19.31
CA ALA A 100 -13.30 -12.82 -20.58
C ALA A 100 -13.66 -14.04 -21.45
N ASP A 101 -14.65 -13.89 -22.33
CA ASP A 101 -14.91 -14.85 -23.41
C ASP A 101 -13.80 -14.72 -24.49
N LEU A 102 -12.89 -15.69 -24.56
CA LEU A 102 -11.77 -15.72 -25.50
C LEU A 102 -11.97 -16.71 -26.64
N ASP A 103 -12.84 -17.70 -26.49
CA ASP A 103 -13.10 -18.67 -27.57
C ASP A 103 -14.38 -18.37 -28.38
N GLY A 104 -15.23 -17.49 -27.88
CA GLY A 104 -16.45 -16.99 -28.51
C GLY A 104 -17.70 -17.82 -28.20
N ASP A 105 -17.67 -18.63 -27.14
CA ASP A 105 -18.80 -19.49 -26.75
C ASP A 105 -19.80 -18.80 -25.79
N GLY A 106 -19.49 -17.59 -25.33
CA GLY A 106 -20.30 -16.79 -24.41
C GLY A 106 -20.09 -17.10 -22.93
N LEU A 107 -19.15 -17.98 -22.58
CA LEU A 107 -18.75 -18.28 -21.21
C LEU A 107 -17.50 -17.49 -20.83
N LEU A 108 -17.31 -17.22 -19.54
CA LEU A 108 -16.12 -16.52 -19.07
C LEU A 108 -14.95 -17.51 -18.97
N ASP A 109 -13.89 -17.25 -19.75
CA ASP A 109 -12.61 -17.91 -19.62
C ASP A 109 -11.74 -17.22 -18.57
N LEU A 110 -10.85 -17.97 -17.95
CA LEU A 110 -9.89 -17.48 -16.96
C LEU A 110 -8.50 -17.32 -17.57
N VAL A 111 -7.89 -16.16 -17.36
CA VAL A 111 -6.51 -15.88 -17.76
C VAL A 111 -5.66 -15.59 -16.53
N THR A 112 -4.48 -16.22 -16.41
CA THR A 112 -3.50 -15.91 -15.35
C THR A 112 -2.16 -15.46 -15.91
N ALA A 113 -1.60 -14.41 -15.31
CA ALA A 113 -0.23 -13.95 -15.54
C ALA A 113 0.73 -14.61 -14.56
N ASN A 114 1.44 -15.64 -15.00
CA ASN A 114 2.32 -16.46 -14.17
C ASN A 114 3.74 -15.89 -14.15
N ASN A 115 4.02 -15.09 -13.13
CA ASN A 115 5.22 -14.27 -13.05
C ASN A 115 6.52 -15.08 -13.12
N ARG A 116 6.69 -16.06 -12.23
CA ARG A 116 7.92 -16.87 -12.16
C ARG A 116 7.98 -17.93 -13.26
N ALA A 117 6.83 -18.37 -13.75
CA ALA A 117 6.75 -19.29 -14.88
C ALA A 117 6.95 -18.62 -16.24
N MET A 118 6.99 -17.27 -16.29
CA MET A 118 7.12 -16.48 -17.53
C MET A 118 6.07 -16.86 -18.58
N SER A 119 4.82 -17.07 -18.16
CA SER A 119 3.74 -17.51 -19.05
C SER A 119 2.42 -16.84 -18.73
N ILE A 120 1.54 -16.83 -19.71
CA ILE A 120 0.10 -16.69 -19.52
C ILE A 120 -0.53 -18.07 -19.58
N SER A 121 -1.47 -18.37 -18.68
CA SER A 121 -2.34 -19.55 -18.79
C SER A 121 -3.76 -19.11 -19.10
N ILE A 122 -4.43 -19.83 -19.98
CA ILE A 122 -5.83 -19.63 -20.35
C ILE A 122 -6.59 -20.91 -19.99
N PHE A 123 -7.70 -20.79 -19.28
CA PHE A 123 -8.55 -21.88 -18.87
C PHE A 123 -9.96 -21.61 -19.42
N PRO A 124 -10.43 -22.41 -20.39
CA PRO A 124 -11.74 -22.19 -21.00
C PRO A 124 -12.85 -22.42 -19.98
N GLY A 125 -13.86 -21.57 -19.93
CA GLY A 125 -15.01 -21.73 -19.05
C GLY A 125 -15.86 -22.94 -19.45
N ASP A 126 -16.37 -23.70 -18.47
CA ASP A 126 -17.30 -24.80 -18.75
C ASP A 126 -18.78 -24.45 -18.50
N GLY A 127 -19.04 -23.23 -18.01
CA GLY A 127 -20.38 -22.70 -17.73
C GLY A 127 -21.04 -23.29 -16.49
N SER A 128 -20.34 -24.14 -15.73
CA SER A 128 -20.75 -24.64 -14.42
C SER A 128 -20.03 -23.93 -13.26
N GLY A 129 -19.21 -22.93 -13.59
CA GLY A 129 -18.27 -22.30 -12.67
C GLY A 129 -16.91 -22.97 -12.61
N GLY A 130 -16.71 -24.04 -13.40
CA GLY A 130 -15.43 -24.73 -13.59
C GLY A 130 -14.72 -24.30 -14.87
N PHE A 131 -13.56 -24.89 -15.10
CA PHE A 131 -12.74 -24.60 -16.27
C PHE A 131 -12.17 -25.88 -16.89
N GLY A 132 -12.04 -25.86 -18.22
CA GLY A 132 -11.52 -26.92 -19.05
C GLY A 132 -9.99 -27.03 -19.07
N GLU A 133 -9.47 -27.61 -20.15
CA GLU A 133 -8.04 -27.86 -20.31
C GLU A 133 -7.23 -26.55 -20.38
N ARG A 134 -6.17 -26.45 -19.58
CA ARG A 134 -5.30 -25.27 -19.54
C ARG A 134 -4.47 -25.15 -20.83
N HIS A 135 -4.50 -23.97 -21.42
CA HIS A 135 -3.65 -23.58 -22.54
C HIS A 135 -2.58 -22.56 -22.09
N ASP A 136 -1.31 -22.95 -22.16
CA ASP A 136 -0.20 -22.08 -21.76
C ASP A 136 0.43 -21.36 -22.96
N VAL A 137 0.62 -20.05 -22.84
CA VAL A 137 1.35 -19.22 -23.81
C VAL A 137 2.59 -18.65 -23.13
N GLN A 138 3.77 -18.98 -23.65
CA GLN A 138 5.03 -18.51 -23.11
C GLN A 138 5.29 -17.04 -23.47
N LEU A 139 5.83 -16.29 -22.52
CA LEU A 139 6.30 -14.91 -22.67
C LEU A 139 7.82 -14.87 -22.58
N LEU A 140 8.41 -13.80 -23.12
CA LEU A 140 9.86 -13.60 -23.05
C LEU A 140 10.35 -13.13 -21.67
N ARG A 141 9.44 -12.62 -20.82
CA ARG A 141 9.74 -12.09 -19.48
C ARG A 141 8.56 -12.29 -18.52
N ASN A 142 8.81 -12.04 -17.24
CA ASN A 142 7.89 -12.27 -16.13
C ASN A 142 6.67 -11.32 -16.20
N PRO A 143 5.44 -11.79 -16.42
CA PRO A 143 4.25 -10.95 -16.39
C PRO A 143 3.84 -10.60 -14.95
N PHE A 144 3.31 -9.41 -14.73
CA PHE A 144 2.78 -8.94 -13.45
C PHE A 144 1.26 -8.76 -13.49
N ALA A 145 0.73 -8.22 -14.60
CA ALA A 145 -0.69 -7.97 -14.79
C ALA A 145 -1.12 -8.38 -16.21
N VAL A 146 -2.41 -8.64 -16.36
CA VAL A 146 -3.03 -9.06 -17.62
C VAL A 146 -4.44 -8.49 -17.70
N VAL A 147 -4.84 -8.05 -18.88
CA VAL A 147 -6.23 -7.68 -19.21
C VAL A 147 -6.64 -8.35 -20.51
N ALA A 148 -7.94 -8.57 -20.67
CA ALA A 148 -8.54 -9.11 -21.88
C ALA A 148 -9.49 -8.08 -22.49
N GLU A 149 -9.17 -7.56 -23.67
CA GLU A 149 -9.86 -6.42 -24.29
C GLU A 149 -9.83 -6.53 -25.82
N ASP A 150 -10.87 -6.06 -26.51
CA ASP A 150 -10.89 -6.00 -27.98
C ASP A 150 -10.04 -4.81 -28.47
N ILE A 151 -8.75 -5.06 -28.72
CA ILE A 151 -7.80 -4.00 -29.08
C ILE A 151 -7.86 -3.72 -30.58
N ASP A 152 -8.13 -4.70 -31.44
CA ASP A 152 -8.17 -4.47 -32.88
C ASP A 152 -9.55 -4.15 -33.46
N GLY A 153 -10.60 -4.25 -32.66
CA GLY A 153 -11.98 -3.90 -32.97
C GLY A 153 -12.70 -4.97 -33.80
N ASP A 154 -12.29 -6.23 -33.66
CA ASP A 154 -12.86 -7.36 -34.40
C ASP A 154 -13.97 -8.11 -33.65
N GLY A 155 -14.27 -7.69 -32.41
CA GLY A 155 -15.29 -8.26 -31.55
C GLY A 155 -14.80 -9.42 -30.68
N ARG A 156 -13.54 -9.85 -30.80
CA ARG A 156 -12.92 -10.85 -29.91
C ARG A 156 -12.02 -10.15 -28.91
N ARG A 157 -11.98 -10.67 -27.68
CA ARG A 157 -11.07 -10.14 -26.66
C ARG A 157 -9.66 -10.62 -26.94
N ASP A 158 -8.72 -9.69 -27.05
CA ASP A 158 -7.29 -9.90 -27.14
C ASP A 158 -6.67 -9.96 -25.75
N ILE A 159 -5.46 -10.53 -25.63
CA ILE A 159 -4.73 -10.56 -24.36
C ILE A 159 -3.64 -9.51 -24.35
N VAL A 160 -3.63 -8.68 -23.32
CA VAL A 160 -2.54 -7.73 -23.03
C VAL A 160 -1.88 -8.14 -21.72
N ALA A 161 -0.57 -8.37 -21.74
CA ALA A 161 0.21 -8.70 -20.56
C ALA A 161 1.33 -7.69 -20.36
N VAL A 162 1.52 -7.23 -19.12
CA VAL A 162 2.61 -6.31 -18.76
C VAL A 162 3.49 -6.92 -17.68
N GLY A 163 4.78 -6.60 -17.68
CA GLY A 163 5.73 -7.32 -16.84
C GLY A 163 7.14 -6.75 -16.76
N GLU A 164 8.04 -7.56 -16.19
CA GLU A 164 9.43 -7.20 -15.93
C GLU A 164 10.18 -6.72 -17.18
N GLY A 165 11.06 -5.73 -17.01
CA GLY A 165 11.87 -5.19 -18.10
C GLY A 165 11.12 -4.24 -19.02
N GLY A 166 9.96 -3.74 -18.59
CA GLY A 166 9.19 -2.77 -19.37
C GLY A 166 8.35 -3.38 -20.48
N ILE A 167 8.06 -4.68 -20.39
CA ILE A 167 7.32 -5.36 -21.45
C ILE A 167 5.84 -5.00 -21.39
N ILE A 168 5.29 -4.70 -22.57
CA ILE A 168 3.86 -4.70 -22.85
C ILE A 168 3.68 -5.60 -24.05
N GLY A 169 3.18 -6.81 -23.82
CA GLY A 169 2.88 -7.80 -24.84
C GLY A 169 1.40 -7.77 -25.18
N ILE A 170 1.08 -7.82 -26.48
CA ILE A 170 -0.28 -7.95 -26.98
C ILE A 170 -0.35 -9.19 -27.87
N ALA A 171 -1.29 -10.09 -27.58
CA ALA A 171 -1.60 -11.27 -28.38
C ALA A 171 -3.02 -11.12 -28.96
N TYR A 172 -3.10 -10.93 -30.27
CA TYR A 172 -4.39 -10.76 -30.96
C TYR A 172 -5.10 -12.11 -31.11
N ASN A 173 -6.38 -12.14 -30.76
CA ASN A 173 -7.20 -13.34 -30.77
C ASN A 173 -7.76 -13.62 -32.18
N ARG A 174 -7.64 -14.86 -32.64
CA ARG A 174 -8.16 -15.34 -33.93
C ARG A 174 -9.41 -16.21 -33.79
N GLY A 175 -9.88 -16.40 -32.56
CA GLY A 175 -11.00 -17.28 -32.18
C GLY A 175 -10.55 -18.70 -31.81
N GLY A 176 -11.38 -19.39 -31.03
CA GLY A 176 -11.09 -20.76 -30.58
C GLY A 176 -9.77 -20.89 -29.84
N LEU A 177 -9.41 -19.89 -29.03
CA LEU A 177 -8.16 -19.80 -28.25
C LEU A 177 -6.87 -19.77 -29.10
N ALA A 178 -6.98 -19.46 -30.39
CA ALA A 178 -5.82 -19.28 -31.25
C ALA A 178 -5.39 -17.81 -31.25
N PHE A 179 -4.14 -17.55 -30.86
CA PHE A 179 -3.59 -16.19 -30.85
C PHE A 179 -2.54 -16.00 -31.95
N ASP A 180 -2.37 -14.76 -32.39
CA ASP A 180 -1.20 -14.35 -33.16
C ASP A 180 0.05 -14.29 -32.27
N PRO A 181 1.26 -14.35 -32.85
CA PRO A 181 2.48 -14.12 -32.09
C PRO A 181 2.45 -12.77 -31.37
N TRP A 182 2.97 -12.75 -30.14
CA TRP A 182 3.04 -11.55 -29.32
C TRP A 182 3.70 -10.38 -30.05
N ARG A 183 3.01 -9.25 -30.03
CA ARG A 183 3.59 -7.95 -30.37
C ARG A 183 4.05 -7.27 -29.08
N TYR A 184 5.34 -6.94 -29.01
CA TYR A 184 5.94 -6.32 -27.84
C TYR A 184 6.16 -4.83 -28.02
N PHE A 185 5.91 -4.07 -26.96
CA PHE A 185 6.39 -2.72 -26.76
C PHE A 185 7.31 -2.73 -25.55
N GLU A 186 8.48 -2.12 -25.70
CA GLU A 186 9.44 -1.98 -24.61
C GLU A 186 9.35 -0.58 -24.04
N GLN A 187 9.32 -0.50 -22.71
CA GLN A 187 9.44 0.73 -21.96
C GLN A 187 10.73 0.75 -21.16
N PRO A 188 11.30 1.94 -20.86
CA PRO A 188 12.54 2.02 -20.10
C PRO A 188 12.40 1.51 -18.66
N TYR A 189 11.17 1.40 -18.15
CA TYR A 189 10.86 1.12 -16.76
C TYR A 189 9.81 0.01 -16.64
N GLY A 190 9.76 -0.63 -15.47
CA GLY A 190 8.91 -1.80 -15.24
C GLY A 190 7.46 -1.40 -14.95
N PRO A 191 6.48 -1.89 -15.71
CA PRO A 191 5.06 -1.72 -15.42
C PRO A 191 4.66 -2.47 -14.14
N SER A 192 3.68 -1.94 -13.43
CA SER A 192 3.09 -2.54 -12.23
C SER A 192 1.69 -3.09 -12.47
N ASP A 193 0.95 -2.45 -13.37
CA ASP A 193 -0.41 -2.80 -13.75
C ASP A 193 -0.73 -2.40 -15.21
N VAL A 194 -1.91 -2.76 -15.69
CA VAL A 194 -2.46 -2.30 -16.97
C VAL A 194 -3.99 -2.27 -16.89
N ILE A 195 -4.59 -1.20 -17.43
CA ILE A 195 -6.04 -1.13 -17.68
C ILE A 195 -6.30 -0.70 -19.12
N ALA A 196 -7.53 -0.92 -19.58
CA ALA A 196 -8.02 -0.44 -20.86
C ALA A 196 -9.14 0.60 -20.65
N ALA A 197 -9.04 1.77 -21.29
CA ALA A 197 -10.02 2.86 -21.18
C ALA A 197 -10.02 3.75 -22.42
N ASP A 198 -11.16 4.33 -22.81
CA ASP A 198 -11.25 5.28 -23.93
C ASP A 198 -10.76 6.68 -23.52
N LEU A 199 -9.46 6.95 -23.74
CA LEU A 199 -8.83 8.21 -23.33
C LEU A 199 -8.95 9.32 -24.39
N PHE A 200 -9.27 8.95 -25.63
CA PHE A 200 -9.37 9.86 -26.78
C PHE A 200 -10.82 10.08 -27.24
N GLY A 201 -11.81 9.61 -26.48
CA GLY A 201 -13.25 9.81 -26.75
C GLY A 201 -13.70 9.22 -28.08
N GLU A 202 -13.03 8.18 -28.57
CA GLU A 202 -13.24 7.60 -29.89
C GLU A 202 -13.89 6.21 -29.84
N GLY A 203 -14.35 5.79 -28.66
CA GLY A 203 -15.04 4.53 -28.41
C GLY A 203 -14.14 3.31 -28.50
N ARG A 204 -12.82 3.50 -28.55
CA ARG A 204 -11.82 2.42 -28.55
C ARG A 204 -11.01 2.52 -27.28
N HIS A 205 -10.78 1.39 -26.61
CA HIS A 205 -9.99 1.40 -25.40
C HIS A 205 -8.50 1.47 -25.72
N ASP A 206 -7.83 2.42 -25.10
CA ASP A 206 -6.38 2.60 -25.04
C ASP A 206 -5.81 1.90 -23.80
N LEU A 207 -4.51 1.62 -23.80
CA LEU A 207 -3.87 1.00 -22.64
C LEU A 207 -3.20 2.04 -21.76
N VAL A 208 -3.49 1.99 -20.47
CA VAL A 208 -2.84 2.80 -19.43
C VAL A 208 -1.97 1.90 -18.57
N VAL A 209 -0.69 2.24 -18.50
CA VAL A 209 0.33 1.40 -17.87
C VAL A 209 1.11 2.21 -16.83
N PRO A 210 0.83 2.04 -15.53
CA PRO A 210 1.63 2.61 -14.46
C PRO A 210 3.01 1.95 -14.39
N ASN A 211 4.03 2.78 -14.12
CA ASN A 211 5.43 2.34 -14.06
C ASN A 211 6.02 2.64 -12.68
N TRP A 212 6.32 1.60 -11.91
CA TRP A 212 6.74 1.79 -10.52
C TRP A 212 8.18 2.32 -10.36
N ARG A 213 9.01 2.23 -11.41
CA ARG A 213 10.40 2.77 -11.41
C ARG A 213 10.53 4.14 -12.07
N ASP A 214 9.44 4.67 -12.60
CA ASP A 214 9.39 5.95 -13.29
C ASP A 214 8.43 6.92 -12.60
N ASN A 215 8.48 8.18 -13.02
CA ASN A 215 7.55 9.23 -12.65
C ASN A 215 6.54 9.55 -13.78
N HIS A 216 6.26 8.58 -14.66
CA HIS A 216 5.32 8.73 -15.76
C HIS A 216 4.42 7.52 -15.94
N LEU A 217 3.15 7.76 -16.26
CA LEU A 217 2.25 6.76 -16.82
C LEU A 217 2.52 6.65 -18.30
N ALA A 218 2.53 5.43 -18.83
CA ALA A 218 2.58 5.25 -20.27
C ALA A 218 1.19 5.00 -20.84
N ILE A 219 0.89 5.67 -21.94
CA ILE A 219 -0.35 5.52 -22.69
C ILE A 219 -0.02 4.96 -24.07
N LEU A 220 -0.63 3.83 -24.40
CA LEU A 220 -0.60 3.25 -25.74
C LEU A 220 -1.95 3.48 -26.39
N ARG A 221 -1.98 4.41 -27.35
CA ARG A 221 -3.20 4.78 -28.05
C ARG A 221 -3.60 3.70 -29.05
N ASN A 222 -4.88 3.38 -29.05
CA ASN A 222 -5.49 2.43 -29.95
C ASN A 222 -6.21 3.12 -31.13
N LEU A 223 -5.61 3.05 -32.31
CA LEU A 223 -6.20 3.54 -33.55
C LEU A 223 -7.08 2.49 -34.27
N GLY A 224 -7.28 1.32 -33.65
CA GLY A 224 -7.98 0.17 -34.20
C GLY A 224 -7.17 -0.60 -35.24
N ARG A 225 -7.67 -1.74 -35.72
CA ARG A 225 -7.02 -2.55 -36.77
C ARG A 225 -5.55 -2.84 -36.46
N ARG A 226 -5.26 -3.19 -35.20
CA ARG A 226 -3.91 -3.50 -34.69
C ARG A 226 -2.93 -2.33 -34.76
N GLN A 227 -3.41 -1.10 -34.88
CA GLN A 227 -2.59 0.11 -34.85
C GLN A 227 -2.56 0.68 -33.44
N ILE A 228 -1.68 0.11 -32.61
CA ILE A 228 -1.40 0.59 -31.26
C ILE A 228 0.04 1.08 -31.15
N TYR A 229 0.22 2.26 -30.57
CA TYR A 229 1.52 2.92 -30.45
C TYR A 229 1.61 3.71 -29.14
N PRO A 230 2.80 3.82 -28.54
CA PRO A 230 3.02 4.71 -27.40
C PRO A 230 2.87 6.17 -27.87
N VAL A 231 2.00 6.95 -27.23
CA VAL A 231 1.73 8.35 -27.64
C VAL A 231 2.17 9.34 -26.58
N GLN A 232 2.01 9.03 -25.29
CA GLN A 232 2.27 9.99 -24.23
C GLN A 232 2.80 9.34 -22.97
N ALA A 233 3.83 9.96 -22.40
CA ALA A 233 4.23 9.78 -21.01
C ALA A 233 3.54 10.88 -20.20
N VAL A 234 2.61 10.53 -19.32
CA VAL A 234 1.93 11.50 -18.46
C VAL A 234 2.74 11.61 -17.17
N PRO A 235 3.44 12.72 -16.92
CA PRO A 235 4.20 12.88 -15.70
C PRO A 235 3.25 12.92 -14.51
N TYR A 236 3.65 12.32 -13.39
CA TYR A 236 3.01 12.50 -12.10
C TYR A 236 4.05 12.90 -11.06
N ALA A 237 3.59 13.47 -9.94
CA ALA A 237 4.47 13.87 -8.87
C ALA A 237 4.77 12.65 -7.99
N GLY A 238 5.80 11.88 -8.35
CA GLY A 238 6.30 10.78 -7.51
C GLY A 238 6.98 9.66 -8.27
N LYS A 239 7.43 8.64 -7.54
CA LYS A 239 7.84 7.34 -8.08
C LYS A 239 6.92 6.26 -7.48
N ALA A 240 7.04 5.02 -7.96
CA ALA A 240 6.26 3.90 -7.44
C ALA A 240 4.75 4.00 -7.71
N ALA A 241 4.36 4.32 -8.95
CA ALA A 241 2.97 4.09 -9.37
C ALA A 241 2.66 2.59 -9.41
N PHE A 242 1.60 2.15 -8.73
CA PHE A 242 1.29 0.72 -8.59
C PHE A 242 -0.04 0.28 -9.19
N GLY A 243 -1.12 0.96 -8.85
CA GLY A 243 -2.48 0.67 -9.33
C GLY A 243 -3.05 1.87 -10.05
N VAL A 244 -3.98 1.62 -10.96
CA VAL A 244 -4.67 2.64 -11.73
C VAL A 244 -6.13 2.23 -11.93
N ALA A 245 -7.04 3.21 -11.82
CA ALA A 245 -8.45 3.06 -12.18
C ALA A 245 -8.84 4.17 -13.14
N ALA A 246 -9.82 3.90 -14.02
CA ALA A 246 -10.40 4.88 -14.92
C ALA A 246 -11.89 5.07 -14.63
N GLY A 247 -12.40 6.27 -14.91
CA GLY A 247 -13.81 6.62 -14.81
C GLY A 247 -14.02 8.10 -15.13
N ASP A 248 -15.27 8.53 -15.32
CA ASP A 248 -15.59 9.96 -15.50
C ASP A 248 -15.91 10.56 -14.12
N PHE A 249 -14.88 11.11 -13.45
CA PHE A 249 -14.96 11.58 -12.06
C PHE A 249 -15.51 13.02 -11.96
N ASP A 250 -15.44 13.81 -13.04
CA ASP A 250 -15.97 15.18 -13.10
C ASP A 250 -17.17 15.39 -14.04
N ARG A 251 -17.70 14.29 -14.61
CA ARG A 251 -18.88 14.23 -15.48
C ARG A 251 -18.74 15.08 -16.74
N ASP A 252 -17.53 15.22 -17.26
CA ASP A 252 -17.28 15.94 -18.51
C ASP A 252 -17.42 15.05 -19.77
N GLY A 253 -17.62 13.74 -19.58
CA GLY A 253 -17.78 12.76 -20.63
C GLY A 253 -16.47 12.18 -21.16
N HIS A 254 -15.34 12.48 -20.51
CA HIS A 254 -14.03 11.92 -20.82
C HIS A 254 -13.55 10.99 -19.70
N ALA A 255 -12.69 10.04 -20.06
CA ALA A 255 -12.10 9.15 -19.08
C ALA A 255 -11.01 9.87 -18.28
N ASP A 256 -11.18 9.90 -16.96
CA ASP A 256 -10.18 10.32 -15.98
C ASP A 256 -9.42 9.12 -15.43
N LEU A 257 -8.30 9.38 -14.76
CA LEU A 257 -7.46 8.36 -14.12
C LEU A 257 -7.20 8.68 -12.65
N ALA A 258 -7.28 7.65 -11.81
CA ALA A 258 -6.83 7.65 -10.43
C ALA A 258 -5.63 6.72 -10.30
N VAL A 259 -4.49 7.23 -9.85
CA VAL A 259 -3.21 6.50 -9.86
C VAL A 259 -2.62 6.45 -8.46
N THR A 260 -2.35 5.27 -7.93
CA THR A 260 -1.75 5.13 -6.60
C THR A 260 -0.25 5.33 -6.64
N LEU A 261 0.26 6.16 -5.73
CA LEU A 261 1.69 6.45 -5.57
C LEU A 261 2.14 5.90 -4.22
N LEU A 262 2.71 4.69 -4.24
CA LEU A 262 2.95 3.89 -3.04
C LEU A 262 3.83 4.62 -2.01
N ASP A 263 4.96 5.17 -2.45
CA ASP A 263 5.94 5.84 -1.59
C ASP A 263 5.43 7.20 -1.06
N GLU A 264 4.41 7.77 -1.71
CA GLU A 264 3.85 9.07 -1.33
C GLU A 264 2.61 8.98 -0.44
N ALA A 265 2.03 7.78 -0.29
CA ALA A 265 0.76 7.56 0.39
C ALA A 265 -0.37 8.45 -0.18
N LYS A 266 -0.44 8.52 -1.53
CA LYS A 266 -1.38 9.36 -2.26
C LYS A 266 -2.00 8.64 -3.45
N ILE A 267 -3.16 9.13 -3.86
CA ILE A 267 -3.72 8.91 -5.20
C ILE A 267 -3.61 10.23 -5.95
N GLU A 268 -2.99 10.18 -7.13
CA GLU A 268 -3.00 11.28 -8.08
C GLU A 268 -4.21 11.15 -9.00
N LEU A 269 -4.98 12.24 -9.11
CA LEU A 269 -6.12 12.33 -10.01
C LEU A 269 -5.70 13.07 -11.28
N LEU A 270 -6.02 12.50 -12.43
CA LEU A 270 -5.73 13.05 -13.75
C LEU A 270 -7.04 13.15 -14.52
N PHE A 271 -7.55 14.36 -14.68
CA PHE A 271 -8.79 14.61 -15.43
C PHE A 271 -8.51 14.63 -16.92
N GLY A 272 -9.17 13.74 -17.67
CA GLY A 272 -9.07 13.64 -19.11
C GLY A 272 -9.60 14.90 -19.78
N THR A 273 -9.22 15.08 -21.04
CA THR A 273 -9.76 16.17 -21.88
C THR A 273 -10.29 15.65 -23.23
N GLY A 274 -10.34 14.32 -23.38
CA GLY A 274 -10.81 13.64 -24.58
C GLY A 274 -9.81 13.63 -25.74
N ASP A 275 -8.63 14.22 -25.61
CA ASP A 275 -7.57 14.19 -26.63
C ASP A 275 -6.32 13.41 -26.20
N GLY A 276 -6.44 12.63 -25.11
CA GLY A 276 -5.35 11.91 -24.46
C GLY A 276 -4.47 12.77 -23.54
N SER A 277 -4.73 14.08 -23.42
CA SER A 277 -4.09 14.94 -22.43
C SER A 277 -4.90 15.04 -21.13
N PHE A 278 -4.19 15.34 -20.04
CA PHE A 278 -4.76 15.34 -18.69
C PHE A 278 -4.49 16.65 -17.95
N ARG A 279 -5.45 17.07 -17.12
CA ARG A 279 -5.27 18.10 -16.09
C ARG A 279 -5.13 17.43 -14.73
N HIS A 280 -4.13 17.84 -13.95
CA HIS A 280 -3.97 17.33 -12.59
C HIS A 280 -5.07 17.83 -11.67
N GLY A 281 -5.69 16.89 -10.97
CA GLY A 281 -6.64 17.14 -9.91
C GLY A 281 -5.98 17.33 -8.55
N ARG A 282 -6.81 17.40 -7.51
CA ARG A 282 -6.33 17.41 -6.13
C ARG A 282 -5.98 15.99 -5.71
N ASN A 283 -4.73 15.75 -5.31
CA ASN A 283 -4.33 14.44 -4.79
C ASN A 283 -5.14 14.05 -3.55
N LEU A 284 -5.50 12.76 -3.47
CA LEU A 284 -6.17 12.18 -2.33
C LEU A 284 -5.10 11.56 -1.40
N VAL A 285 -5.16 11.89 -0.12
CA VAL A 285 -4.24 11.34 0.88
C VAL A 285 -4.81 10.01 1.37
N VAL A 286 -3.98 8.97 1.41
CA VAL A 286 -4.36 7.61 1.81
C VAL A 286 -3.36 7.06 2.84
N GLY A 287 -3.64 5.87 3.37
CA GLY A 287 -2.72 5.17 4.26
C GLY A 287 -1.41 4.78 3.55
N PRO A 288 -0.29 4.67 4.28
CA PRO A 288 1.00 4.28 3.72
C PRO A 288 0.95 2.92 3.03
N GLY A 289 1.79 2.75 2.00
CA GLY A 289 1.83 1.53 1.22
C GLY A 289 0.59 1.31 0.35
N VAL A 290 -0.02 2.39 -0.16
CA VAL A 290 -1.13 2.28 -1.12
C VAL A 290 -0.67 1.48 -2.35
N ARG A 291 -1.41 0.41 -2.68
CA ARG A 291 -1.05 -0.53 -3.74
C ARG A 291 -2.05 -0.58 -4.87
N ASP A 292 -3.31 -0.33 -4.58
CA ASP A 292 -4.39 -0.53 -5.54
C ASP A 292 -5.46 0.54 -5.37
N VAL A 293 -6.14 0.83 -6.48
CA VAL A 293 -7.32 1.69 -6.51
C VAL A 293 -8.31 1.10 -7.49
N ALA A 294 -9.58 1.04 -7.11
CA ALA A 294 -10.67 0.61 -7.97
C ALA A 294 -11.74 1.71 -8.03
N ALA A 295 -12.39 1.85 -9.19
CA ALA A 295 -13.50 2.76 -9.41
C ALA A 295 -14.81 1.98 -9.55
N GLY A 296 -15.89 2.49 -8.98
CA GLY A 296 -17.19 1.82 -8.97
C GLY A 296 -18.30 2.69 -8.39
N ARG A 297 -19.49 2.12 -8.20
CA ARG A 297 -20.64 2.76 -7.57
C ARG A 297 -20.79 2.25 -6.15
N LEU A 298 -20.38 3.02 -5.14
CA LEU A 298 -20.51 2.61 -3.75
C LEU A 298 -21.79 3.14 -3.10
N ASN A 299 -22.51 4.07 -3.72
CA ASN A 299 -23.76 4.63 -3.22
C ASN A 299 -24.79 4.94 -4.34
N GLU A 300 -25.96 5.44 -3.96
CA GLU A 300 -27.11 5.67 -4.87
C GLU A 300 -27.07 7.02 -5.62
N ASP A 301 -25.92 7.70 -5.77
CA ASP A 301 -25.86 9.06 -6.36
C ASP A 301 -25.47 9.14 -7.85
N ASP A 302 -25.28 7.97 -8.47
CA ASP A 302 -24.84 7.76 -9.85
C ASP A 302 -23.44 8.35 -10.16
N LEU A 303 -22.66 8.69 -9.14
CA LEU A 303 -21.29 9.18 -9.30
C LEU A 303 -20.30 8.03 -9.23
N VAL A 304 -19.12 8.26 -9.81
CA VAL A 304 -18.02 7.32 -9.69
C VAL A 304 -17.32 7.56 -8.37
N ASP A 305 -17.23 6.50 -7.58
CA ASP A 305 -16.53 6.43 -6.31
C ASP A 305 -15.22 5.66 -6.48
N LEU A 306 -14.32 5.78 -5.49
CA LEU A 306 -13.05 5.06 -5.47
C LEU A 306 -12.86 4.28 -4.16
N VAL A 307 -12.21 3.13 -4.27
CA VAL A 307 -11.69 2.36 -3.15
C VAL A 307 -10.19 2.23 -3.29
N SER A 308 -9.44 2.64 -2.28
CA SER A 308 -7.99 2.44 -2.24
C SER A 308 -7.60 1.35 -1.26
N THR A 309 -6.57 0.59 -1.58
CA THR A 309 -6.02 -0.47 -0.73
C THR A 309 -4.62 -0.11 -0.23
N SER A 310 -4.44 0.00 1.10
CA SER A 310 -3.16 0.37 1.73
C SER A 310 -2.56 -0.80 2.52
N THR A 311 -1.49 -1.38 1.95
CA THR A 311 -0.86 -2.60 2.46
C THR A 311 -0.25 -2.44 3.83
N GLU A 312 0.54 -1.38 4.05
CA GLU A 312 1.22 -1.18 5.34
C GLU A 312 0.22 -0.80 6.43
N ALA A 313 -0.84 -0.08 6.05
CA ALA A 313 -1.89 0.35 6.97
C ALA A 313 -2.90 -0.74 7.34
N GLY A 314 -2.99 -1.81 6.54
CA GLY A 314 -3.96 -2.89 6.76
C GLY A 314 -5.40 -2.41 6.64
N GLU A 315 -5.67 -1.50 5.71
CA GLU A 315 -6.98 -0.86 5.56
C GLU A 315 -7.31 -0.54 4.11
N ILE A 316 -8.60 -0.33 3.87
CA ILE A 316 -9.10 0.30 2.66
C ILE A 316 -9.70 1.67 2.98
N GLN A 317 -9.58 2.59 2.05
CA GLN A 317 -10.18 3.93 2.15
C GLN A 317 -11.25 4.07 1.07
N LEU A 318 -12.44 4.54 1.45
CA LEU A 318 -13.54 4.81 0.52
C LEU A 318 -13.60 6.30 0.21
N PHE A 319 -13.78 6.62 -1.06
CA PHE A 319 -13.90 7.97 -1.59
C PHE A 319 -15.18 8.09 -2.39
N TYR A 320 -16.08 8.95 -1.96
CA TYR A 320 -17.35 9.20 -2.62
C TYR A 320 -17.23 10.41 -3.52
N GLY A 321 -17.52 10.25 -4.81
CA GLY A 321 -17.41 11.31 -5.81
C GLY A 321 -18.41 12.44 -5.56
N ASP A 322 -18.06 13.66 -5.96
CA ASP A 322 -19.01 14.80 -5.99
C ASP A 322 -19.46 15.19 -7.40
N GLY A 323 -18.94 14.50 -8.42
CA GLY A 323 -19.24 14.72 -9.84
C GLY A 323 -18.68 16.01 -10.41
N ARG A 324 -17.71 16.62 -9.71
CA ARG A 324 -16.98 17.82 -10.14
C ARG A 324 -15.47 17.61 -9.98
N GLY A 325 -15.04 16.35 -9.87
CA GLY A 325 -13.66 15.96 -9.60
C GLY A 325 -13.25 16.06 -8.12
N GLY A 326 -14.18 16.34 -7.22
CA GLY A 326 -13.96 16.28 -5.77
C GLY A 326 -14.35 14.92 -5.22
N PHE A 327 -13.73 14.55 -4.10
CA PHE A 327 -14.06 13.33 -3.36
C PHE A 327 -14.22 13.64 -1.87
N LEU A 328 -15.22 12.99 -1.28
CA LEU A 328 -15.52 12.98 0.14
C LEU A 328 -15.08 11.62 0.69
N THR A 329 -14.65 11.57 1.95
CA THR A 329 -14.11 10.32 2.51
C THR A 329 -14.59 10.10 3.94
N CYS A 330 -14.63 8.83 4.35
CA CYS A 330 -14.99 8.40 5.70
C CYS A 330 -13.77 7.84 6.44
N ASP A 331 -13.96 7.32 7.66
CA ASP A 331 -12.88 6.58 8.31
C ASP A 331 -12.51 5.33 7.48
N PRO A 332 -11.22 4.97 7.38
CA PRO A 332 -10.80 3.78 6.67
C PRO A 332 -11.33 2.52 7.34
N LEU A 333 -11.64 1.51 6.53
CA LEU A 333 -12.13 0.22 6.99
C LEU A 333 -10.97 -0.75 7.15
N LYS A 334 -10.87 -1.37 8.33
CA LYS A 334 -9.90 -2.44 8.57
C LYS A 334 -10.31 -3.72 7.85
N VAL A 335 -9.36 -4.31 7.15
CA VAL A 335 -9.48 -5.59 6.44
C VAL A 335 -8.42 -6.56 6.99
N GLY A 336 -8.14 -7.66 6.28
CA GLY A 336 -7.03 -8.54 6.63
C GLY A 336 -5.66 -7.86 6.51
N SER A 337 -4.60 -8.60 6.82
CA SER A 337 -3.25 -8.03 6.88
C SER A 337 -2.57 -7.98 5.51
N HIS A 338 -1.80 -6.92 5.26
CA HIS A 338 -1.15 -6.64 3.97
C HIS A 338 -2.13 -6.75 2.78
N PRO A 339 -3.24 -5.99 2.77
CA PRO A 339 -4.17 -5.99 1.66
C PRO A 339 -3.46 -5.49 0.40
N ARG A 340 -3.66 -6.16 -0.72
CA ARG A 340 -2.85 -5.98 -1.93
C ARG A 340 -3.64 -5.55 -3.15
N SER A 341 -4.88 -6.00 -3.25
CA SER A 341 -5.75 -5.71 -4.38
C SER A 341 -7.21 -5.66 -3.95
N SER A 342 -8.01 -4.87 -4.65
CA SER A 342 -9.46 -4.78 -4.46
C SER A 342 -10.19 -4.93 -5.78
N ALA A 343 -11.33 -5.63 -5.76
CA ALA A 343 -12.28 -5.69 -6.87
C ALA A 343 -13.66 -5.21 -6.40
N LEU A 344 -14.39 -4.55 -7.30
CA LEU A 344 -15.71 -3.97 -7.04
C LEU A 344 -16.75 -4.64 -7.93
N GLY A 345 -17.92 -4.92 -7.36
CA GLY A 345 -19.06 -5.47 -8.10
C GLY A 345 -20.22 -5.80 -7.17
N ASP A 346 -21.43 -5.72 -7.68
CA ASP A 346 -22.65 -6.10 -6.97
C ASP A 346 -22.69 -7.63 -6.70
N LEU A 347 -22.40 -8.05 -5.46
CA LEU A 347 -22.40 -9.46 -5.04
C LEU A 347 -23.74 -9.87 -4.43
N ASN A 348 -24.59 -8.92 -4.05
CA ASN A 348 -25.85 -9.17 -3.32
C ASN A 348 -27.12 -8.88 -4.15
N GLY A 349 -26.98 -8.27 -5.33
CA GLY A 349 -28.04 -7.91 -6.26
C GLY A 349 -28.78 -6.60 -5.93
N ASP A 350 -28.22 -5.70 -5.11
CA ASP A 350 -28.85 -4.43 -4.72
C ASP A 350 -28.53 -3.26 -5.63
N GLY A 351 -27.65 -3.46 -6.62
CA GLY A 351 -27.24 -2.45 -7.59
C GLY A 351 -26.11 -1.52 -7.12
N LEU A 352 -25.58 -1.72 -5.91
CA LEU A 352 -24.36 -1.08 -5.43
C LEU A 352 -23.18 -2.06 -5.51
N ASP A 353 -21.98 -1.53 -5.73
CA ASP A 353 -20.78 -2.35 -5.72
C ASP A 353 -20.39 -2.73 -4.28
N ASP A 354 -20.25 -4.02 -4.07
CA ASP A 354 -19.57 -4.59 -2.92
C ASP A 354 -18.05 -4.64 -3.16
N ILE A 355 -17.28 -4.86 -2.10
CA ILE A 355 -15.81 -4.78 -2.15
C ILE A 355 -15.22 -6.13 -1.77
N VAL A 356 -14.32 -6.66 -2.60
CA VAL A 356 -13.50 -7.83 -2.26
C VAL A 356 -12.04 -7.42 -2.20
N VAL A 357 -11.34 -7.76 -1.13
CA VAL A 357 -9.94 -7.39 -0.89
C VAL A 357 -9.09 -8.63 -0.68
N ALA A 358 -7.99 -8.74 -1.43
CA ALA A 358 -7.01 -9.81 -1.28
C ALA A 358 -5.99 -9.43 -0.21
N ASN A 359 -5.94 -10.20 0.88
CA ASN A 359 -5.04 -9.93 1.99
C ASN A 359 -3.86 -10.89 1.95
N LEU A 360 -2.74 -10.38 1.44
CA LEU A 360 -1.54 -11.19 1.23
C LEU A 360 -1.03 -11.80 2.54
N GLY A 361 -0.98 -11.01 3.61
CA GLY A 361 -0.34 -11.41 4.86
C GLY A 361 -1.22 -12.27 5.77
N SER A 362 -2.54 -12.22 5.61
CA SER A 362 -3.47 -13.08 6.37
C SER A 362 -3.95 -14.30 5.59
N HIS A 363 -3.52 -14.47 4.34
CA HIS A 363 -3.87 -15.61 3.49
C HIS A 363 -5.41 -15.78 3.33
N ASP A 364 -6.13 -14.67 3.24
CA ASP A 364 -7.58 -14.63 3.11
C ASP A 364 -8.05 -13.50 2.18
N LEU A 365 -9.35 -13.52 1.87
CA LEU A 365 -10.04 -12.41 1.21
C LEU A 365 -11.04 -11.79 2.19
N SER A 366 -11.07 -10.46 2.26
CA SER A 366 -12.16 -9.73 2.93
C SER A 366 -13.25 -9.39 1.91
N VAL A 367 -14.46 -9.90 2.13
CA VAL A 367 -15.66 -9.55 1.36
C VAL A 367 -16.50 -8.59 2.19
N LEU A 368 -16.66 -7.38 1.70
CA LEU A 368 -17.44 -6.32 2.31
C LEU A 368 -18.70 -6.12 1.47
N VAL A 369 -19.81 -6.65 1.96
CA VAL A 369 -21.11 -6.50 1.31
C VAL A 369 -21.80 -5.25 1.84
N SER A 370 -22.17 -4.36 0.94
CA SER A 370 -22.94 -3.15 1.21
C SER A 370 -24.28 -3.52 1.89
N GLN A 371 -24.72 -2.64 2.76
CA GLN A 371 -25.92 -2.78 3.58
C GLN A 371 -26.63 -1.43 3.64
N GLN A 372 -27.83 -1.41 4.24
CA GLN A 372 -28.63 -0.20 4.41
C GLN A 372 -27.82 1.06 4.70
N ASP A 373 -28.09 2.06 3.89
CA ASP A 373 -27.52 3.39 3.94
C ASP A 373 -27.52 4.02 5.33
N ARG A 374 -26.38 4.66 5.64
CA ARG A 374 -26.18 5.43 6.86
C ARG A 374 -25.72 6.82 6.50
N ARG A 375 -26.16 7.80 7.31
CA ARG A 375 -25.56 9.13 7.26
C ARG A 375 -24.16 9.08 7.85
N VAL A 376 -23.17 9.38 7.03
CA VAL A 376 -21.76 9.49 7.40
C VAL A 376 -21.40 10.97 7.51
N ALA A 377 -20.75 11.34 8.61
CA ALA A 377 -20.26 12.70 8.80
C ALA A 377 -19.08 12.94 7.86
N LEU A 378 -19.14 14.01 7.07
CA LEU A 378 -18.06 14.37 6.16
C LEU A 378 -16.84 14.87 6.94
N ALA A 379 -15.71 14.20 6.79
CA ALA A 379 -14.41 14.79 7.08
C ALA A 379 -13.87 15.38 5.76
N PRO A 380 -13.48 16.67 5.70
CA PRO A 380 -12.72 17.15 4.55
C PRO A 380 -11.46 16.32 4.42
N VAL A 381 -11.12 15.88 3.20
CA VAL A 381 -9.85 15.22 2.90
C VAL A 381 -8.74 16.03 3.58
N PRO A 382 -7.94 15.43 4.50
CA PRO A 382 -6.91 16.17 5.19
C PRO A 382 -6.02 16.88 4.16
N PRO A 383 -5.64 18.15 4.41
CA PRO A 383 -4.82 18.87 3.46
C PRO A 383 -3.54 18.07 3.20
N ASP A 384 -3.09 18.03 1.93
CA ASP A 384 -1.83 17.40 1.54
C ASP A 384 -0.75 17.72 2.58
N PRO A 385 -0.12 16.72 3.24
CA PRO A 385 0.89 16.96 4.26
C PRO A 385 1.97 17.93 3.77
N ALA A 386 2.34 17.89 2.48
CA ALA A 386 3.32 18.82 1.92
C ALA A 386 2.83 20.29 1.92
N GLN A 387 1.54 20.53 1.71
CA GLN A 387 0.95 21.87 1.81
C GLN A 387 0.74 22.28 3.26
N ALA A 388 0.25 21.37 4.11
CA ALA A 388 0.02 21.62 5.52
C ALA A 388 1.33 21.86 6.29
N LEU A 389 2.44 21.25 5.87
CA LEU A 389 3.77 21.42 6.46
C LEU A 389 4.50 22.69 5.99
N ARG A 390 4.00 23.41 4.96
CA ARG A 390 4.62 24.66 4.47
C ARG A 390 5.00 25.65 5.58
N PRO A 391 4.18 25.90 6.62
CA PRO A 391 4.56 26.76 7.72
C PRO A 391 5.82 26.27 8.45
N LEU A 392 5.96 24.95 8.66
CA LEU A 392 7.11 24.38 9.36
C LEU A 392 8.36 24.32 8.46
N VAL A 393 8.17 24.09 7.15
CA VAL A 393 9.23 24.22 6.14
C VAL A 393 9.77 25.65 6.09
N ALA A 394 8.89 26.66 6.13
CA ALA A 394 9.28 28.07 6.16
C ALA A 394 10.08 28.44 7.43
N LEU A 395 9.96 27.66 8.50
CA LEU A 395 10.72 27.84 9.75
C LEU A 395 12.06 27.08 9.78
N ALA A 396 12.47 26.42 8.70
CA ALA A 396 13.77 25.72 8.66
C ALA A 396 14.95 26.66 8.97
N GLY A 397 14.90 27.90 8.47
CA GLY A 397 15.91 28.93 8.79
C GLY A 397 15.85 29.39 10.25
N VAL A 398 14.65 29.43 10.86
CA VAL A 398 14.48 29.74 12.28
C VAL A 398 15.07 28.64 13.16
N PHE A 399 14.92 27.38 12.77
CA PHE A 399 15.55 26.25 13.47
C PHE A 399 17.07 26.36 13.42
N ALA A 400 17.64 26.60 12.23
CA ALA A 400 19.08 26.73 12.05
C ALA A 400 19.66 27.90 12.88
N GLN A 401 18.96 29.04 12.91
CA GLN A 401 19.36 30.18 13.73
C GLN A 401 19.23 29.88 15.23
N ALA A 402 18.13 29.26 15.68
CA ALA A 402 17.94 28.88 17.08
C ALA A 402 19.00 27.90 17.56
N GLU A 403 19.42 26.96 16.70
CA GLU A 403 20.51 26.03 16.98
C GLU A 403 21.87 26.76 17.07
N ALA A 404 22.11 27.74 16.21
CA ALA A 404 23.31 28.58 16.28
C ALA A 404 23.34 29.41 17.58
N ASP A 405 22.22 30.04 17.94
CA ASP A 405 22.06 30.81 19.18
C ASP A 405 22.27 29.92 20.41
N PHE A 406 21.74 28.68 20.37
CA PHE A 406 21.93 27.69 21.43
C PHE A 406 23.41 27.32 21.59
N LYS A 407 24.10 27.02 20.48
CA LYS A 407 25.54 26.71 20.47
C LYS A 407 26.41 27.91 20.91
N ALA A 408 25.95 29.13 20.65
CA ALA A 408 26.61 30.37 21.06
C ALA A 408 26.33 30.75 22.53
N GLY A 409 25.54 29.96 23.28
CA GLY A 409 25.19 30.28 24.67
C GLY A 409 24.07 31.31 24.81
N GLN A 410 23.44 31.75 23.73
CA GLN A 410 22.39 32.77 23.71
C GLN A 410 21.01 32.15 24.00
N MET A 411 20.85 31.65 25.22
CA MET A 411 19.72 30.80 25.62
C MET A 411 18.34 31.44 25.42
N THR A 412 18.18 32.74 25.67
CA THR A 412 16.89 33.45 25.46
C THR A 412 16.51 33.55 23.97
N ALA A 413 17.50 33.81 23.10
CA ALA A 413 17.27 33.89 21.65
C ALA A 413 16.96 32.51 21.06
N ALA A 414 17.72 31.49 21.49
CA ALA A 414 17.47 30.10 21.14
C ALA A 414 16.06 29.64 21.56
N LEU A 415 15.66 29.93 22.81
CA LEU A 415 14.35 29.57 23.34
C LEU A 415 13.21 30.15 22.49
N GLY A 416 13.27 31.45 22.15
CA GLY A 416 12.25 32.09 21.31
C GLY A 416 12.22 31.56 19.87
N GLY A 417 13.34 31.05 19.35
CA GLY A 417 13.39 30.35 18.06
C GLY A 417 12.70 28.99 18.11
N PHE A 418 13.05 28.16 19.10
CA PHE A 418 12.45 26.82 19.25
C PHE A 418 10.98 26.85 19.65
N GLU A 419 10.54 27.78 20.51
CA GLU A 419 9.13 27.91 20.93
C GLU A 419 8.20 28.20 19.74
N ARG A 420 8.64 28.99 18.76
CA ARG A 420 7.87 29.24 17.52
C ARG A 420 7.68 27.99 16.68
N ILE A 421 8.69 27.12 16.65
CA ILE A 421 8.64 25.85 15.92
C ILE A 421 7.72 24.88 16.66
N VAL A 422 7.79 24.85 18.00
CA VAL A 422 6.89 24.04 18.84
C VAL A 422 5.44 24.48 18.64
N GLU A 423 5.14 25.78 18.72
CA GLU A 423 3.77 26.29 18.57
C GLU A 423 3.17 25.96 17.19
N THR A 424 3.98 26.08 16.13
CA THR A 424 3.55 25.75 14.77
C THR A 424 3.38 24.24 14.59
N GLY A 425 4.35 23.45 15.06
CA GLY A 425 4.32 21.99 14.94
C GLY A 425 3.22 21.33 15.78
N GLU A 426 2.89 21.87 16.95
CA GLU A 426 1.82 21.36 17.80
C GLU A 426 0.45 21.48 17.12
N LYS A 427 0.18 22.61 16.45
CA LYS A 427 -1.06 22.80 15.67
C LYS A 427 -1.16 21.79 14.52
N LEU A 428 -0.04 21.53 13.83
CA LEU A 428 0.01 20.57 12.72
C LEU A 428 -0.08 19.12 13.21
N PHE A 429 0.53 18.80 14.34
CA PHE A 429 0.45 17.48 14.97
C PHE A 429 -0.98 17.16 15.41
N ARG A 430 -1.66 18.11 16.07
CA ARG A 430 -3.08 17.95 16.47
C ARG A 430 -4.03 17.82 15.27
N ALA A 431 -3.69 18.43 14.13
CA ALA A 431 -4.45 18.32 12.89
C ALA A 431 -4.13 17.06 12.08
N GLY A 432 -3.23 16.18 12.57
CA GLY A 432 -2.81 14.97 11.86
C GLY A 432 -1.87 15.21 10.67
N ALA A 433 -1.47 16.46 10.42
CA ALA A 433 -0.63 16.84 9.28
C ALA A 433 0.87 16.62 9.50
N LEU A 434 1.31 16.53 10.76
CA LEU A 434 2.70 16.26 11.14
C LEU A 434 2.82 14.88 11.77
N VAL A 435 3.33 13.90 11.01
CA VAL A 435 3.37 12.48 11.41
C VAL A 435 4.73 12.10 12.03
N PRO A 436 4.75 11.30 13.12
CA PRO A 436 5.99 10.83 13.73
C PRO A 436 6.90 10.00 12.81
N GLY A 437 8.20 10.31 12.83
CA GLY A 437 9.27 9.40 12.41
C GLY A 437 9.70 9.44 10.94
N THR A 438 9.05 10.21 10.08
CA THR A 438 9.24 10.08 8.61
C THR A 438 9.69 11.34 7.88
N SER A 439 9.63 12.53 8.50
CA SER A 439 9.96 13.79 7.82
C SER A 439 11.03 14.64 8.56
N PRO A 440 11.85 15.42 7.83
CA PRO A 440 12.74 16.43 8.43
C PRO A 440 12.00 17.41 9.36
N GLU A 441 10.73 17.70 9.05
CA GLU A 441 9.84 18.58 9.79
C GLU A 441 9.52 17.99 11.17
N TRP A 442 9.20 16.70 11.25
CA TRP A 442 8.98 16.00 12.51
C TRP A 442 10.24 16.03 13.38
N VAL A 443 11.40 15.77 12.79
CA VAL A 443 12.68 15.78 13.51
C VAL A 443 12.97 17.17 14.09
N ARG A 444 12.75 18.24 13.31
CA ARG A 444 12.94 19.63 13.79
C ARG A 444 11.96 20.00 14.90
N TYR A 445 10.69 19.62 14.76
CA TYR A 445 9.67 19.85 15.78
C TYR A 445 10.05 19.15 17.09
N LEU A 446 10.33 17.85 17.03
CA LEU A 446 10.68 17.07 18.22
C LEU A 446 11.97 17.57 18.88
N ALA A 447 13.00 17.90 18.09
CA ALA A 447 14.23 18.50 18.60
C ALA A 447 13.96 19.83 19.31
N SER A 448 13.07 20.67 18.76
CA SER A 448 12.68 21.95 19.37
C SER A 448 11.97 21.74 20.71
N VAL A 449 11.05 20.77 20.81
CA VAL A 449 10.36 20.43 22.07
C VAL A 449 11.36 20.04 23.16
N VAL A 450 12.32 19.19 22.84
CA VAL A 450 13.35 18.74 23.80
C VAL A 450 14.23 19.91 24.25
N LEU A 451 14.72 20.73 23.31
CA LEU A 451 15.61 21.85 23.61
C LEU A 451 14.92 22.95 24.43
N VAL A 452 13.64 23.25 24.18
CA VAL A 452 12.85 24.18 25.00
C VAL A 452 12.76 23.69 26.45
N SER A 453 12.44 22.40 26.65
CA SER A 453 12.37 21.80 27.99
C SER A 453 13.70 21.93 28.73
N ASP A 454 14.81 21.66 28.05
CA ASP A 454 16.15 21.70 28.66
C ASP A 454 16.62 23.14 28.95
N ILE A 455 16.38 24.11 28.06
CA ILE A 455 16.71 25.53 28.31
C ILE A 455 15.91 26.06 29.51
N ARG A 456 14.64 25.66 29.64
CA ARG A 456 13.80 26.04 30.79
C ARG A 456 14.29 25.40 32.09
N ARG A 457 14.70 24.14 32.07
CA ARG A 457 15.37 23.48 33.23
C ARG A 457 16.68 24.18 33.59
N TYR A 458 17.46 24.63 32.60
CA TYR A 458 18.69 25.40 32.80
C TYR A 458 18.43 26.75 33.49
N HIS A 459 17.33 27.43 33.16
CA HIS A 459 16.95 28.70 33.82
C HIS A 459 16.41 28.51 35.24
N LEU A 460 15.99 27.29 35.61
CA LEU A 460 15.43 26.98 36.93
C LEU A 460 16.48 26.46 37.94
N HIS A 461 17.67 26.03 37.51
CA HIS A 461 18.68 25.42 38.40
C HIS A 461 20.12 25.91 38.15
N GLU A 462 20.81 26.24 39.25
CA GLU A 462 22.17 26.79 39.37
C GLU A 462 23.31 26.09 38.56
N PRO A 463 24.47 26.78 38.38
CA PRO A 463 25.53 26.45 37.40
C PRO A 463 26.21 25.08 37.50
N ALA A 464 26.02 24.33 38.60
CA ALA A 464 26.62 23.01 38.78
C ALA A 464 25.96 21.92 37.91
N GLY A 465 24.66 22.04 37.62
CA GLY A 465 23.92 21.10 36.75
C GLY A 465 24.25 21.25 35.26
N ALA A 466 24.74 22.43 34.86
CA ALA A 466 25.08 22.76 33.47
C ALA A 466 26.19 21.86 32.89
N ARG A 467 27.21 21.53 33.70
CA ARG A 467 28.33 20.67 33.25
C ARG A 467 27.94 19.22 33.01
N ASP A 468 26.89 18.74 33.68
CA ASP A 468 26.36 17.39 33.47
C ASP A 468 25.41 17.35 32.27
N GLY A 469 24.65 18.43 32.05
CA GLY A 469 23.86 18.65 30.84
C GLY A 469 24.71 18.72 29.58
N GLU A 470 25.77 19.53 29.58
CA GLU A 470 26.75 19.63 28.46
C GLU A 470 27.41 18.27 28.14
N ARG A 471 27.78 17.49 29.17
CA ARG A 471 28.36 16.15 28.99
C ARG A 471 27.35 15.12 28.51
N ARG A 472 26.06 15.28 28.80
CA ARG A 472 24.99 14.42 28.26
C ARG A 472 24.70 14.78 26.80
N LEU A 473 24.62 16.07 26.49
CA LEU A 473 24.38 16.60 25.15
C LEU A 473 25.52 16.29 24.18
N ALA A 474 26.78 16.42 24.60
CA ALA A 474 27.94 16.01 23.80
C ALA A 474 27.92 14.49 23.51
N ARG A 475 27.51 13.67 24.48
CA ARG A 475 27.36 12.21 24.31
C ARG A 475 26.15 11.79 23.46
N LEU A 476 25.11 12.61 23.42
CA LEU A 476 23.92 12.43 22.59
C LEU A 476 24.18 12.86 21.13
N ALA A 477 24.92 13.95 20.91
CA ALA A 477 25.31 14.42 19.58
C ALA A 477 26.26 13.45 18.85
N GLU A 478 27.11 12.72 19.59
CA GLU A 478 27.99 11.70 19.02
C GLU A 478 27.30 10.37 18.67
N ARG A 479 26.07 10.11 19.14
CA ARG A 479 25.36 8.84 18.92
C ARG A 479 24.01 9.06 18.23
N ARG A 480 24.01 9.16 16.89
CA ARG A 480 22.84 9.22 15.99
C ARG A 480 21.89 7.99 16.03
N ARG A 481 21.56 7.41 17.19
CA ARG A 481 20.84 6.11 17.28
C ARG A 481 19.67 6.03 18.28
N TYR A 482 19.18 7.14 18.83
CA TYR A 482 18.18 7.11 19.93
C TYR A 482 16.80 7.68 19.59
N PHE A 483 16.31 7.53 18.36
CA PHE A 483 14.94 7.96 18.03
C PHE A 483 13.83 6.94 18.34
N ASN A 484 14.15 5.73 18.83
CA ASN A 484 13.15 4.67 19.06
C ASN A 484 12.69 4.46 20.52
N VAL A 485 13.12 5.27 21.50
CA VAL A 485 12.77 5.03 22.93
C VAL A 485 11.74 6.05 23.47
N ALA A 486 11.54 7.18 22.81
CA ALA A 486 10.67 8.25 23.31
C ALA A 486 9.16 7.94 23.27
N ALA A 487 8.74 6.89 22.54
CA ALA A 487 7.33 6.45 22.51
C ALA A 487 6.87 5.81 23.84
N VAL A 488 7.81 5.33 24.67
CA VAL A 488 7.50 4.67 25.96
C VAL A 488 7.49 5.64 27.13
N GLU A 489 8.06 6.84 26.98
CA GLU A 489 8.15 7.82 28.09
C GLU A 489 6.83 8.54 28.37
N TRP A 490 5.88 8.58 27.44
CA TRP A 490 4.68 9.42 27.56
C TRP A 490 3.59 8.89 28.51
N THR A 491 3.51 7.57 28.78
CA THR A 491 2.61 7.04 29.83
C THR A 491 3.20 7.19 31.24
N ALA A 492 4.51 7.31 31.38
CA ALA A 492 5.16 7.48 32.68
C ALA A 492 5.11 8.92 33.19
N VAL A 493 5.17 9.91 32.29
CA VAL A 493 5.19 11.33 32.67
C VAL A 493 3.82 11.80 33.18
N ALA A 494 2.71 11.32 32.61
CA ALA A 494 1.37 11.70 33.04
C ALA A 494 0.96 11.11 34.42
N ASP A 495 1.52 9.96 34.81
CA ASP A 495 1.27 9.36 36.14
C ASP A 495 2.18 9.94 37.24
N ILE A 496 3.34 10.52 36.88
CA ILE A 496 4.23 11.23 37.79
C ILE A 496 3.60 12.56 38.24
N GLU A 497 2.78 13.19 37.41
CA GLU A 497 2.06 14.43 37.76
C GLU A 497 0.93 14.22 38.80
N ARG A 498 0.56 12.98 39.13
CA ARG A 498 -0.50 12.68 40.12
C ARG A 498 0.00 12.45 41.55
N TYR A 499 1.30 12.29 41.79
CA TYR A 499 1.84 12.05 43.13
C TYR A 499 2.64 13.26 43.63
N ASP A 500 2.23 13.77 44.78
CA ASP A 500 2.85 14.88 45.50
C ASP A 500 4.37 14.65 45.70
N LEU A 501 5.19 15.60 45.22
CA LEU A 501 6.65 15.51 45.03
C LEU A 501 7.48 15.60 46.34
N GLY A 502 6.89 15.21 47.47
CA GLY A 502 7.55 15.29 48.79
C GLY A 502 8.56 14.19 49.10
N ASP A 503 8.53 13.06 48.38
CA ASP A 503 9.40 11.90 48.67
C ASP A 503 10.04 11.30 47.40
N LEU A 504 11.28 11.72 47.14
CA LEU A 504 12.13 11.27 46.04
C LEU A 504 12.45 9.76 46.06
N ARG A 505 12.39 9.09 47.23
CA ARG A 505 12.64 7.65 47.32
C ARG A 505 11.42 6.84 46.87
N ALA A 506 10.22 7.32 47.16
CA ALA A 506 8.98 6.70 46.70
C ALA A 506 8.83 6.80 45.17
N ALA A 507 9.17 7.95 44.58
CA ALA A 507 9.17 8.16 43.13
C ALA A 507 10.17 7.26 42.39
N ALA A 508 11.40 7.12 42.92
CA ALA A 508 12.41 6.22 42.37
C ALA A 508 12.00 4.74 42.47
N ALA A 509 11.36 4.34 43.58
CA ALA A 509 10.86 2.97 43.76
C ALA A 509 9.66 2.65 42.85
N ALA A 510 8.79 3.62 42.55
CA ALA A 510 7.72 3.49 41.57
C ALA A 510 8.27 3.36 40.14
N TYR A 511 9.24 4.21 39.79
CA TYR A 511 9.96 4.15 38.51
C TYR A 511 10.64 2.78 38.30
N GLU A 512 11.37 2.26 39.29
CA GLU A 512 11.99 0.93 39.19
C GLU A 512 10.95 -0.20 39.10
N ARG A 513 9.79 -0.07 39.76
CA ARG A 513 8.70 -1.05 39.66
C ARG A 513 8.09 -1.06 38.25
N ILE A 514 7.88 0.10 37.65
CA ILE A 514 7.36 0.27 36.30
C ILE A 514 8.37 -0.26 35.27
N VAL A 515 9.66 0.04 35.42
CA VAL A 515 10.73 -0.50 34.57
C VAL A 515 10.84 -2.03 34.71
N ARG A 516 10.63 -2.59 35.92
CA ARG A 516 10.57 -4.05 36.12
C ARG A 516 9.33 -4.67 35.49
N LEU A 517 8.16 -4.04 35.59
CA LEU A 517 6.92 -4.49 34.95
C LEU A 517 7.02 -4.41 33.42
N ALA A 518 7.66 -3.37 32.88
CA ALA A 518 7.92 -3.20 31.45
C ALA A 518 8.90 -4.27 30.92
N ARG A 519 9.96 -4.58 31.67
CA ARG A 519 10.89 -5.68 31.36
C ARG A 519 10.27 -7.06 31.53
N GLY A 520 9.32 -7.23 32.46
CA GLY A 520 8.57 -8.47 32.67
C GLY A 520 7.43 -8.71 31.67
N ARG A 521 6.97 -7.66 30.97
CA ARG A 521 5.91 -7.71 29.95
C ARG A 521 6.43 -7.70 28.50
N SER A 522 7.74 -7.74 28.29
CA SER A 522 8.34 -7.90 26.94
C SER A 522 8.06 -9.26 26.28
N PHE A 523 7.29 -10.14 26.92
CA PHE A 523 6.64 -11.31 26.32
C PHE A 523 5.19 -11.44 26.80
N ALA A 524 4.38 -10.40 26.59
CA ALA A 524 2.92 -10.47 26.51
C ALA A 524 2.38 -9.07 26.17
N ALA A 525 2.35 -8.71 24.88
CA ALA A 525 1.58 -7.56 24.42
C ALA A 525 0.12 -8.00 24.23
N PRO A 526 -0.86 -7.39 24.94
CA PRO A 526 -2.25 -7.47 24.53
C PRO A 526 -2.44 -6.62 23.26
N ARG A 527 -3.31 -7.11 22.38
CA ARG A 527 -3.82 -6.51 21.14
C ARG A 527 -3.95 -4.97 21.18
N ALA A 528 -3.58 -4.34 20.05
CA ALA A 528 -3.79 -2.94 19.62
C ALA A 528 -2.60 -1.97 19.74
N ALA A 529 -1.80 -1.86 18.66
CA ALA A 529 -0.97 -0.73 18.17
C ALA A 529 0.03 -1.32 17.15
N VAL A 530 -0.18 -1.29 15.82
CA VAL A 530 -0.05 -0.19 14.84
C VAL A 530 1.40 0.34 14.70
N TYR A 531 2.09 -0.32 13.74
CA TYR A 531 3.34 -0.07 13.00
C TYR A 531 4.70 -0.68 13.41
N PRO A 532 5.46 -1.22 12.42
CA PRO A 532 6.54 -2.20 12.60
C PRO A 532 7.95 -1.60 12.57
N PRO A 533 9.00 -2.36 12.96
CA PRO A 533 10.36 -2.14 12.52
C PRO A 533 10.66 -2.84 11.19
N ILE A 534 11.33 -2.14 10.27
CA ILE A 534 12.14 -2.67 9.16
C ILE A 534 13.35 -3.40 9.79
N ALA A 535 13.84 -4.60 9.43
CA ALA A 535 13.65 -5.51 8.30
C ALA A 535 14.02 -6.95 8.72
N GLU A 536 13.52 -7.96 7.99
CA GLU A 536 14.33 -9.09 7.48
C GLU A 536 13.53 -9.81 6.38
N GLY A 537 13.80 -9.47 5.11
CA GLY A 537 13.13 -10.07 3.95
C GLY A 537 13.95 -9.98 2.66
N ALA A 538 15.24 -9.65 2.78
CA ALA A 538 16.18 -9.68 1.67
C ALA A 538 17.40 -10.49 2.11
N LEU A 539 17.41 -11.79 1.83
CA LEU A 539 18.61 -12.59 1.49
C LEU A 539 18.22 -14.08 1.40
N TYR A 540 18.12 -14.56 0.16
CA TYR A 540 18.38 -15.97 -0.14
C TYR A 540 19.88 -16.27 0.10
N ALA A 541 20.15 -17.53 0.45
CA ALA A 541 21.44 -18.21 0.60
C ALA A 541 22.13 -18.08 1.97
N LEU A 542 21.95 -19.12 2.81
CA LEU A 542 23.02 -19.81 3.56
C LEU A 542 22.45 -20.99 4.38
N ASP A 543 21.81 -21.96 3.72
CA ASP A 543 21.60 -23.29 4.30
C ASP A 543 22.85 -24.14 4.05
N SER A 544 23.90 -23.86 4.82
CA SER A 544 24.96 -24.84 5.11
C SER A 544 25.75 -24.35 6.32
N LEU A 545 25.43 -24.90 7.50
CA LEU A 545 26.38 -25.41 8.51
C LEU A 545 25.60 -25.90 9.74
N PRO A 546 26.02 -26.99 10.41
CA PRO A 546 25.14 -27.82 11.23
C PRO A 546 24.93 -27.30 12.66
N SER A 547 23.76 -27.67 13.20
CA SER A 547 23.33 -27.48 14.58
C SER A 547 24.28 -28.13 15.60
N ALA A 548 24.76 -27.36 16.58
CA ALA A 548 25.34 -27.88 17.82
C ALA A 548 24.45 -27.47 19.00
N GLN A 549 23.92 -28.47 19.72
CA GLN A 549 23.06 -28.32 20.89
C GLN A 549 23.80 -27.75 22.12
N PRO A 550 23.08 -27.16 23.09
CA PRO A 550 23.64 -26.44 24.24
C PRO A 550 24.00 -27.37 25.41
N GLY A 551 25.17 -27.15 26.03
CA GLY A 551 25.55 -27.90 27.21
C GLY A 551 26.74 -27.33 28.00
N ARG A 552 26.42 -26.65 29.10
CA ARG A 552 27.18 -26.50 30.37
C ARG A 552 28.45 -25.63 30.39
N CYS A 553 28.33 -24.49 31.10
CA CYS A 553 29.44 -23.90 31.87
C CYS A 553 29.81 -24.77 33.08
N PRO A 554 31.09 -24.83 33.46
CA PRO A 554 31.51 -25.04 34.84
C PRO A 554 32.15 -23.78 35.47
N PRO A 555 32.26 -23.73 36.81
CA PRO A 555 32.29 -22.48 37.57
C PRO A 555 33.70 -22.00 37.95
N THR A 556 33.75 -20.74 38.37
CA THR A 556 34.88 -20.02 38.97
C THR A 556 35.40 -20.63 40.27
N ARG A 557 36.73 -20.70 40.44
CA ARG A 557 37.39 -20.49 41.75
C ARG A 557 38.84 -20.04 41.60
N ALA A 558 39.20 -19.06 42.42
CA ALA A 558 40.51 -18.43 42.54
C ALA A 558 41.49 -19.28 43.37
N THR A 559 42.79 -19.19 43.05
CA THR A 559 43.90 -19.18 44.02
C THR A 559 45.18 -18.64 43.38
N GLN A 560 45.99 -18.01 44.23
CA GLN A 560 47.19 -17.21 43.96
C GLN A 560 48.44 -18.01 43.52
N ASN A 561 49.37 -17.22 42.99
CA ASN A 561 50.84 -17.27 43.14
C ASN A 561 51.71 -18.12 42.21
N GLN A 562 52.74 -17.41 41.70
CA GLN A 562 54.12 -17.84 41.40
C GLN A 562 54.25 -18.80 40.19
N GLU A 563 55.05 -18.55 39.14
CA GLU A 563 56.43 -18.07 39.05
C GLU A 563 56.77 -17.72 37.57
N ARG A 564 57.63 -16.73 37.34
CA ARG A 564 58.61 -16.69 36.21
C ARG A 564 59.89 -17.37 36.73
N PRO A 565 60.85 -17.91 35.91
CA PRO A 565 61.39 -17.38 34.64
C PRO A 565 61.77 -18.51 33.62
N THR A 566 62.32 -18.36 32.41
CA THR A 566 63.70 -18.01 31.96
C THR A 566 63.88 -18.63 30.55
N ARG A 567 64.30 -17.88 29.52
CA ARG A 567 65.61 -17.92 28.80
C ARG A 567 65.91 -19.10 27.83
N ARG A 568 66.03 -18.70 26.54
CA ARG A 568 67.10 -18.93 25.53
C ARG A 568 67.47 -20.34 25.01
N SER A 569 67.48 -20.41 23.66
CA SER A 569 68.40 -21.09 22.70
C SER A 569 68.59 -22.61 22.83
N SER A 570 68.72 -23.47 21.81
CA SER A 570 69.11 -23.48 20.39
C SER A 570 68.87 -24.93 19.93
N GLY A 571 68.39 -25.29 18.73
CA GLY A 571 69.07 -25.22 17.44
C GLY A 571 68.89 -26.56 16.66
N LEU A 572 69.22 -26.52 15.35
CA LEU A 572 69.45 -27.63 14.38
C LEU A 572 68.20 -28.24 13.68
N THR A 573 67.90 -27.82 12.44
CA THR A 573 68.25 -28.42 11.10
C THR A 573 67.47 -29.72 10.80
N ARG A 574 66.88 -29.97 9.61
CA ARG A 574 67.36 -29.77 8.23
C ARG A 574 66.25 -30.18 7.22
N GLU A 575 66.24 -29.56 6.02
CA GLU A 575 65.97 -30.12 4.64
C GLU A 575 64.64 -30.93 4.39
N THR A 576 63.90 -30.92 3.27
CA THR A 576 64.04 -30.60 1.81
C THR A 576 62.60 -30.59 1.22
N SER A 577 62.13 -29.55 0.52
CA SER A 577 62.07 -29.32 -0.95
C SER A 577 61.36 -30.38 -1.87
N ALA A 578 60.09 -30.10 -2.20
CA ALA A 578 59.48 -29.97 -3.56
C ALA A 578 59.29 -31.22 -4.49
N PRO A 579 58.58 -31.10 -5.65
CA PRO A 579 57.23 -31.63 -5.96
C PRO A 579 57.25 -32.68 -7.12
N PRO A 580 56.12 -33.12 -7.72
CA PRO A 580 55.60 -32.43 -8.93
C PRO A 580 54.08 -32.60 -9.26
N THR A 581 53.53 -31.69 -10.07
CA THR A 581 52.40 -31.88 -11.01
C THR A 581 52.87 -32.59 -12.28
N PRO A 582 52.06 -33.35 -13.08
CA PRO A 582 51.04 -32.73 -13.95
C PRO A 582 49.84 -33.59 -14.44
N THR A 583 48.88 -32.89 -15.06
CA THR A 583 47.98 -33.27 -16.18
C THR A 583 47.02 -34.47 -16.06
N ILE A 584 45.75 -34.25 -16.45
CA ILE A 584 45.04 -34.95 -17.56
C ILE A 584 43.82 -34.11 -18.00
N SER A 585 43.65 -34.01 -19.32
CA SER A 585 42.51 -33.48 -20.07
C SER A 585 41.33 -34.45 -20.13
N THR A 586 40.09 -33.98 -20.27
CA THR A 586 39.22 -34.12 -21.47
C THR A 586 37.79 -33.64 -21.17
N SER A 587 37.12 -33.23 -22.26
CA SER A 587 35.74 -32.72 -22.48
C SER A 587 35.45 -31.29 -22.02
#